data_AF-A0A381IE63-F1
#
_entry.id   AF-A0A381IE63-F1
#
_cell.length_a   1.000
_cell.length_b   1.000
_cell.length_c   1.000
_cell.angle_alpha   90.00
_cell.angle_beta   90.00
_cell.angle_gamma   90.00
#
_symmetry.space_group_name_H-M   'P 1'
#
loop_
_entity.id
_entity.type
_entity.pdbx_description
1 polymer ?
#
loop_
_entity_poly.entity_id
_entity_poly.type
_entity_poly.pdbx_seq_one_letter_code
_entity_poly.pdbx_strand_id
1 'polypeptide(L)'
;MYNLKVKKLNDDAIIPNFAHKGDAGMDLYSIEEVVIPPGETKLIKTGICIELPTMTEAQVRPRSGLALKHSVTVLNTPGTIDEGYRGELKIILINHGKNDFKVEKAYENCSNDSKTYL
;
A
#
# COMPACT_ATOMS: atom_id res chain seq x y z
N MET A 1 19.15 -0.99 15.54
CA MET A 1 18.11 -0.27 14.77
C MET A 1 18.15 -0.85 13.37
N TYR A 2 17.02 -1.36 12.87
CA TYR A 2 16.94 -1.90 11.52
C TYR A 2 16.81 -0.75 10.53
N ASN A 3 17.56 -0.78 9.43
CA ASN A 3 17.46 0.20 8.35
C ASN A 3 16.70 -0.44 7.19
N LEU A 4 15.52 0.08 6.89
CA LEU A 4 14.78 -0.26 5.67
C LEU A 4 15.28 0.63 4.54
N LYS A 5 15.77 0.05 3.46
CA LYS A 5 16.10 0.82 2.25
C LYS A 5 14.90 0.80 1.31
N VAL A 6 14.57 1.96 0.75
CA VAL A 6 13.47 2.13 -0.20
C VAL A 6 14.03 2.77 -1.46
N LYS A 7 13.66 2.23 -2.63
CA LYS A 7 14.03 2.77 -3.93
C LYS A 7 12.77 3.08 -4.74
N LYS A 8 12.72 4.28 -5.31
CA LYS A 8 11.73 4.64 -6.34
C LYS A 8 12.09 3.95 -7.66
N LEU A 9 11.13 3.21 -8.21
CA LEU A 9 11.15 2.64 -9.55
C LEU A 9 10.42 3.53 -10.56
N ASN A 10 9.61 4.46 -10.07
CA ASN A 10 8.90 5.46 -10.84
C ASN A 10 9.09 6.84 -10.20
N ASP A 11 9.23 7.89 -11.01
CA ASP A 11 9.46 9.27 -10.54
C ASP A 11 8.27 9.83 -9.76
N ASP A 12 7.06 9.33 -10.00
CA ASP A 12 5.84 9.71 -9.28
C ASP A 12 5.68 8.96 -7.94
N ALA A 13 6.53 7.97 -7.65
CA ALA A 13 6.40 7.18 -6.43
C ALA A 13 6.71 8.02 -5.18
N ILE A 14 5.96 7.79 -4.10
CA ILE A 14 6.16 8.46 -2.82
C ILE A 14 6.87 7.50 -1.87
N ILE A 15 7.97 7.95 -1.26
CA ILE A 15 8.66 7.17 -0.23
C ILE A 15 7.80 7.18 1.04
N PRO A 16 7.40 6.00 1.56
CA PRO A 16 6.60 5.89 2.78
C PRO A 16 7.30 6.52 3.98
N ASN A 17 6.52 7.14 4.86
CA ASN A 17 6.99 7.70 6.12
C ASN A 17 5.95 7.45 7.21
N PHE A 18 6.38 7.42 8.46
CA PHE A 18 5.47 7.37 9.61
C PHE A 18 4.70 8.70 9.71
N ALA A 19 3.38 8.63 9.82
CA ALA A 19 2.54 9.83 9.92
C ALA A 19 2.66 10.48 11.30
N HIS A 20 2.75 9.67 12.35
CA HIS A 20 2.89 10.10 13.72
C HIS A 20 4.00 9.36 14.46
N LYS A 21 4.50 9.99 15.52
CA LYS A 21 5.49 9.37 16.39
C LYS A 21 4.86 8.16 17.10
N GLY A 22 5.48 7.00 16.92
CA GLY A 22 5.03 5.75 17.54
C GLY A 22 4.08 4.92 16.67
N ASP A 23 3.78 5.37 15.45
CA ASP A 23 3.05 4.53 14.49
C ASP A 23 3.82 3.24 14.19
N ALA A 24 3.09 2.14 14.06
CA ALA A 24 3.67 0.82 13.83
C ALA A 24 4.01 0.55 12.35
N GLY A 25 3.40 1.30 11.42
CA GLY A 25 3.53 1.10 9.99
C GLY A 25 3.52 2.41 9.20
N MET A 26 3.88 2.33 7.93
CA MET A 26 3.94 3.48 7.03
C MET A 26 2.87 3.37 5.95
N ASP A 27 2.27 4.49 5.55
CA ASP A 27 1.33 4.48 4.44
C ASP A 27 2.07 4.25 3.10
N LEU A 28 1.57 3.30 2.31
CA LEU A 28 1.90 3.07 0.90
C LEU A 28 0.95 3.87 0.02
N TYR A 29 1.44 4.26 -1.16
CA TYR A 29 0.76 5.16 -2.07
C TYR A 29 0.64 4.54 -3.47
N SER A 30 -0.50 4.72 -4.13
CA SER A 30 -0.67 4.33 -5.53
C SER A 30 0.00 5.33 -6.47
N ILE A 31 0.64 4.84 -7.54
CA ILE A 31 1.12 5.66 -8.66
C ILE A 31 0.15 5.70 -9.85
N GLU A 32 -1.01 5.07 -9.73
CA GLU A 32 -1.99 4.95 -10.80
C GLU A 32 -3.42 5.24 -10.30
N GLU A 33 -4.27 5.72 -11.20
CA GLU A 33 -5.71 5.82 -10.97
C GLU A 33 -6.39 4.55 -11.47
N VAL A 34 -7.14 3.89 -10.59
CA VAL A 34 -7.81 2.62 -10.89
C VAL A 34 -9.17 2.60 -10.23
N VAL A 35 -10.21 2.19 -10.98
CA VAL A 35 -11.52 1.88 -10.40
C VAL A 35 -11.61 0.38 -10.11
N ILE A 36 -12.07 0.04 -8.91
CA ILE A 36 -12.36 -1.31 -8.45
C ILE A 36 -13.88 -1.44 -8.32
N PRO A 37 -14.56 -2.09 -9.27
CA PRO A 37 -16.00 -2.35 -9.15
C PRO A 37 -16.34 -3.24 -7.95
N PRO A 38 -17.60 -3.23 -7.47
CA PRO A 38 -18.08 -4.17 -6.45
C PRO A 38 -17.76 -5.63 -6.79
N GLY A 39 -17.17 -6.36 -5.83
CA GLY A 39 -16.79 -7.76 -5.98
C GLY A 39 -15.49 -8.01 -6.74
N GLU A 40 -14.89 -6.98 -7.34
CA GLU A 40 -13.68 -7.10 -8.15
C GLU A 40 -12.40 -6.90 -7.34
N THR A 41 -11.30 -7.40 -7.91
CA THR A 41 -9.95 -7.26 -7.37
C THR A 41 -9.06 -6.53 -8.37
N LYS A 42 -8.19 -5.65 -7.88
CA LYS A 42 -7.16 -4.98 -8.69
C LYS A 42 -5.81 -5.03 -8.00
N LEU A 43 -4.77 -5.17 -8.82
CA LEU A 43 -3.37 -5.04 -8.40
C LEU A 43 -2.95 -3.58 -8.56
N ILE A 44 -2.62 -2.94 -7.45
CA ILE A 44 -2.27 -1.51 -7.38
C ILE A 44 -0.76 -1.37 -7.29
N LYS A 45 -0.19 -0.59 -8.21
CA LYS A 45 1.24 -0.27 -8.26
C LYS A 45 1.61 0.83 -7.28
N THR A 46 2.72 0.65 -6.57
CA THR A 46 3.28 1.68 -5.66
C THR A 46 4.49 2.42 -6.25
N GLY A 47 5.11 1.87 -7.29
CA GLY A 47 6.31 2.44 -7.88
C GLY A 47 7.55 2.40 -6.99
N ILE A 48 7.54 1.66 -5.87
CA ILE A 48 8.71 1.47 -5.00
C ILE A 48 9.10 0.00 -4.91
N CYS A 49 10.37 -0.26 -4.60
CA CYS A 49 10.82 -1.52 -4.03
C CYS A 49 11.57 -1.27 -2.72
N ILE A 50 11.72 -2.33 -1.93
CA ILE A 50 12.41 -2.27 -0.64
C ILE A 50 13.52 -3.32 -0.55
N GLU A 51 14.51 -3.04 0.28
CA GLU A 51 15.47 -4.01 0.77
C GLU A 51 15.32 -4.08 2.29
N LEU A 52 14.85 -5.25 2.72
CA LEU A 52 14.63 -5.56 4.12
C LEU A 52 15.94 -5.92 4.82
N PRO A 53 16.06 -5.65 6.12
CA PRO A 53 17.13 -6.20 6.93
C PRO A 53 17.13 -7.73 6.91
N THR A 54 18.31 -8.32 7.10
CA THR A 54 18.45 -9.78 7.14
C THR A 54 17.63 -10.43 8.24
N MET A 55 17.02 -11.58 7.93
CA MET A 55 16.11 -12.35 8.77
C MET A 55 14.83 -11.60 9.17
N THR A 56 14.29 -10.75 8.28
CA THR A 56 13.04 -10.02 8.50
C THR A 56 12.06 -10.17 7.34
N GLU A 57 10.78 -9.95 7.63
CA GLU A 57 9.72 -9.76 6.65
C GLU A 57 9.03 -8.40 6.88
N ALA A 58 8.40 -7.85 5.84
CA ALA A 58 7.43 -6.77 5.97
C ALA A 58 6.02 -7.28 5.68
N GLN A 59 5.01 -6.56 6.18
CA GLN A 59 3.62 -7.01 6.16
C GLN A 59 2.68 -5.88 5.74
N VAL A 60 2.08 -6.03 4.57
CA VAL A 60 1.07 -5.08 4.07
C VAL A 60 -0.29 -5.36 4.71
N ARG A 61 -0.91 -4.34 5.31
CA ARG A 61 -2.20 -4.43 6.02
C ARG A 61 -3.21 -3.39 5.52
N PRO A 62 -4.52 -3.70 5.58
CA PRO A 62 -5.56 -2.74 5.23
C PRO A 62 -5.62 -1.58 6.22
N ARG A 63 -6.00 -0.39 5.73
CA ARG A 63 -6.39 0.72 6.62
C ARG A 63 -7.80 0.51 7.12
N SER A 64 -7.98 0.63 8.43
CA SER A 64 -9.31 0.51 9.07
C SER A 64 -10.32 1.50 8.48
N GLY A 65 -9.89 2.71 8.11
CA GLY A 65 -10.73 3.72 7.48
C GLY A 65 -11.30 3.27 6.13
N LEU A 66 -10.50 2.61 5.29
CA LEU A 66 -10.97 2.07 4.00
C LEU A 66 -11.93 0.91 4.18
N ALA A 67 -11.59 -0.01 5.09
CA ALA A 67 -12.44 -1.16 5.42
C ALA A 67 -13.81 -0.71 5.94
N LEU A 68 -13.84 0.27 6.85
CA LEU A 68 -15.08 0.75 7.47
C LEU A 68 -15.93 1.58 6.50
N LYS A 69 -15.33 2.49 5.73
CA LYS A 69 -16.08 3.44 4.88
C LYS A 69 -16.48 2.88 3.52
N HIS A 70 -15.63 2.01 2.96
CA HIS A 70 -15.76 1.56 1.57
C HIS A 70 -15.85 0.03 1.43
N SER A 71 -15.69 -0.72 2.53
CA SER A 71 -15.59 -2.19 2.48
C SER A 71 -14.47 -2.68 1.56
N VAL A 72 -13.38 -1.92 1.49
CA VAL A 72 -12.17 -2.26 0.73
C VAL A 72 -11.10 -2.79 1.67
N THR A 73 -10.46 -3.89 1.27
CA THR A 73 -9.36 -4.49 2.04
C THR A 73 -8.23 -4.97 1.12
N VAL A 74 -7.10 -5.32 1.72
CA VAL A 74 -6.01 -6.02 1.06
C VAL A 74 -6.39 -7.50 1.01
N LEU A 75 -6.55 -8.07 -0.18
CA LEU A 75 -7.09 -9.42 -0.39
C LEU A 75 -6.23 -10.49 0.28
N ASN A 76 -4.91 -10.34 0.23
CA ASN A 76 -3.95 -11.27 0.82
C ASN A 76 -3.46 -10.83 2.22
N THR A 77 -4.27 -10.09 2.99
CA THR A 77 -3.83 -9.55 4.29
C THR A 77 -3.57 -10.65 5.35
N PRO A 78 -2.50 -10.53 6.17
CA PRO A 78 -1.35 -9.66 5.95
C PRO A 78 -0.53 -10.11 4.73
N GLY A 79 -0.24 -9.17 3.81
CA GLY A 79 0.56 -9.46 2.63
C GLY A 79 2.04 -9.52 2.99
N THR A 80 2.67 -10.68 2.89
CA THR A 80 4.08 -10.87 3.25
C THR A 80 5.02 -10.41 2.14
N ILE A 81 6.05 -9.65 2.52
CA ILE A 81 7.21 -9.32 1.68
C ILE A 81 8.45 -9.96 2.31
N ASP A 82 9.04 -10.91 1.60
CA ASP A 82 10.22 -11.65 2.06
C ASP A 82 11.51 -10.84 1.96
N GLU A 83 12.50 -11.17 2.80
CA GLU A 83 13.84 -10.55 2.81
C GLU A 83 14.47 -10.43 1.42
N GLY A 84 14.33 -11.47 0.59
CA GLY A 84 14.94 -11.55 -0.74
C GLY A 84 14.16 -10.80 -1.83
N TYR A 85 12.97 -10.29 -1.54
CA TYR A 85 12.15 -9.63 -2.55
C TYR A 85 12.74 -8.29 -2.97
N ARG A 86 12.93 -8.09 -4.28
CA ARG A 86 13.43 -6.83 -4.88
C ARG A 86 12.52 -6.27 -5.96
N GLY A 87 11.38 -6.92 -6.19
CA GLY A 87 10.37 -6.44 -7.12
C GLY A 87 9.66 -5.20 -6.61
N GLU A 88 8.85 -4.61 -7.48
CA GLU A 88 7.95 -3.53 -7.09
C GLU A 88 6.94 -4.02 -6.05
N LEU A 89 6.78 -3.29 -4.94
CA LEU A 89 5.69 -3.53 -4.00
C LEU A 89 4.36 -3.23 -4.69
N LYS A 90 3.48 -4.22 -4.72
CA LYS A 90 2.13 -4.07 -5.27
C LYS A 90 1.12 -4.56 -4.26
N ILE A 91 -0.04 -3.91 -4.26
CA ILE A 91 -1.10 -4.16 -3.27
C ILE A 91 -2.28 -4.77 -4.00
N ILE A 92 -2.76 -5.91 -3.52
CA ILE A 92 -3.96 -6.56 -4.08
C ILE A 92 -5.16 -6.03 -3.31
N LEU A 93 -5.90 -5.09 -3.88
CA LEU A 93 -7.12 -4.56 -3.26
C LEU A 93 -8.36 -5.29 -3.80
N ILE A 94 -9.28 -5.63 -2.90
CA ILE A 94 -10.61 -6.14 -3.21
C ILE A 94 -11.67 -5.19 -2.65
N ASN A 95 -12.72 -4.95 -3.45
CA ASN A 95 -13.87 -4.14 -3.05
C ASN A 95 -15.06 -5.04 -2.68
N HIS A 96 -15.34 -5.19 -1.38
CA HIS A 96 -16.54 -5.88 -0.89
C HIS A 96 -17.76 -4.95 -0.78
N GLY A 97 -17.62 -3.67 -1.13
CA GLY A 97 -18.67 -2.67 -1.09
C GLY A 97 -19.70 -2.86 -2.21
N LYS A 98 -20.67 -1.93 -2.24
CA LYS A 98 -21.76 -1.90 -3.24
C LYS A 98 -21.55 -0.87 -4.34
N ASN A 99 -20.57 0.00 -4.18
CA ASN A 99 -20.24 1.07 -5.12
C ASN A 99 -18.83 0.88 -5.64
N ASP A 100 -18.54 1.42 -6.81
CA ASP A 100 -17.19 1.52 -7.35
C ASP A 100 -16.26 2.23 -6.34
N PHE A 101 -15.08 1.66 -6.14
CA PHE A 101 -14.03 2.28 -5.35
C PHE A 101 -12.95 2.83 -6.27
N LYS A 102 -12.73 4.15 -6.21
CA LYS A 102 -11.67 4.80 -6.96
C LYS A 102 -10.40 4.85 -6.12
N VAL A 103 -9.36 4.15 -6.57
CA VAL A 103 -7.98 4.37 -6.13
C VAL A 103 -7.46 5.57 -6.92
N GLU A 104 -7.00 6.60 -6.22
CA GLU A 104 -6.40 7.77 -6.83
C GLU A 104 -4.88 7.64 -6.84
N LYS A 105 -4.27 8.19 -7.89
CA LYS A 105 -2.82 8.43 -7.89
C LYS A 105 -2.50 9.41 -6.78
N ALA A 106 -1.55 9.05 -5.92
CA ALA A 106 -1.12 9.95 -4.86
C ALA A 106 -0.22 11.04 -5.42
N TYR A 107 -0.44 12.27 -4.95
CA TYR A 107 0.48 13.38 -5.08
C TYR A 107 1.04 13.71 -3.69
N GLU A 108 2.21 14.33 -3.61
CA GLU A 108 2.71 14.88 -2.35
C GLU A 108 1.63 15.83 -1.79
N ASN A 109 1.01 15.47 -0.66
CA ASN A 109 -0.17 16.07 0.00
C ASN A 109 -1.58 15.52 -0.33
N CYS A 110 -1.71 14.35 -0.96
CA CYS A 110 -3.03 13.77 -1.26
C CYS A 110 -3.79 13.25 -0.02
N SER A 111 -5.13 13.29 -0.12
CA SER A 111 -6.10 12.85 0.88
C SER A 111 -5.96 11.37 1.27
N ASN A 112 -6.55 11.00 2.40
CA ASN A 112 -6.32 9.73 3.10
C ASN A 112 -6.87 8.47 2.40
N ASP A 113 -7.61 8.59 1.31
CA ASP A 113 -8.46 7.50 0.82
C ASP A 113 -7.77 6.56 -0.20
N SER A 114 -6.48 6.75 -0.50
CA SER A 114 -5.71 5.88 -1.42
C SER A 114 -4.51 5.17 -0.76
N LYS A 115 -4.56 4.97 0.56
CA LYS A 115 -3.41 4.50 1.35
C LYS A 115 -3.61 3.09 1.92
N THR A 116 -2.56 2.28 1.97
CA THR A 116 -2.50 1.01 2.74
C THR A 116 -1.30 0.98 3.67
N TYR A 117 -1.26 0.14 4.71
CA TYR A 117 -0.11 0.08 5.63
C TYR A 117 0.95 -0.90 5.13
N LEU A 118 2.23 -0.51 5.19
CA LEU A 118 3.42 -1.38 5.24
C LEU A 118 3.86 -1.58 6.69
#